data_AF-A0A821HP50-F1
#
_entry.id   AF-A0A821HP50-F1
#
_cell.length_a   1.000
_cell.length_b   1.000
_cell.length_c   1.000
_cell.angle_alpha   90.00
_cell.angle_beta   90.00
_cell.angle_gamma   90.00
#
_symmetry.space_group_name_H-M   'P 1'
#
loop_
_entity.id
_entity.type
_entity.pdbx_description
1 polymer ?
#
loop_
_entity_poly.entity_id
_entity_poly.type
_entity_poly.pdbx_seq_one_letter_code
_entity_poly.pdbx_strand_id
1 'polypeptide(L)'
;MGSGHSAHISINLDRAVPLFYSGESVSGSVNVNITEGHIKVDEVFIVLNGEAGYTTTRTVQNTNGSTHTQTDYHTRCFFSEKKVLDSPGLDKKELEYHSGQYSWRFDIPLAPHLPPTINESNKYPRVRY
;
A
#
# COMPACT_ATOMS: atom_id res chain seq x y z
N MET A 1 28.00 -16.55 4.77
CA MET A 1 28.34 -15.13 4.52
C MET A 1 27.08 -14.45 4.04
N GLY A 2 26.49 -13.57 4.84
CA GLY A 2 25.15 -13.04 4.61
C GLY A 2 25.13 -12.05 3.44
N SER A 3 24.34 -12.36 2.41
CA SER A 3 23.97 -11.43 1.34
C SER A 3 22.90 -10.46 1.88
N GLY A 4 23.28 -9.63 2.84
CA GLY A 4 22.41 -8.61 3.40
C GLY A 4 22.43 -7.39 2.51
N HIS A 5 21.57 -7.32 1.50
CA HIS A 5 21.30 -6.05 0.83
C HIS A 5 20.52 -5.17 1.82
N SER A 6 21.18 -4.16 2.37
CA SER A 6 20.54 -3.18 3.24
C SER A 6 20.08 -2.01 2.38
N ALA A 7 18.76 -1.81 2.33
CA ALA A 7 18.13 -0.67 1.69
C ALA A 7 17.02 -0.11 2.57
N HIS A 8 16.93 1.22 2.59
CA HIS A 8 15.88 1.95 3.29
C HIS A 8 14.98 2.63 2.27
N ILE A 9 13.67 2.40 2.37
CA ILE A 9 12.66 2.98 1.50
C ILE A 9 11.80 3.93 2.33
N SER A 10 11.55 5.13 1.80
CA SER A 10 10.65 6.12 2.42
C SER A 10 9.76 6.77 1.37
N ILE A 11 8.54 7.10 1.76
CA ILE A 11 7.57 7.82 0.93
C ILE A 11 7.31 9.15 1.60
N ASN A 12 7.56 10.25 0.88
CA ASN A 12 7.33 11.60 1.37
C ASN A 12 6.22 12.24 0.53
N LEU A 13 5.13 12.62 1.18
CA LEU A 13 4.04 13.37 0.56
C LEU A 13 4.42 14.85 0.45
N ASP A 14 3.98 15.52 -0.61
CA ASP A 14 4.23 16.95 -0.79
C ASP A 14 3.49 17.83 0.23
N ARG A 15 2.40 17.29 0.79
CA ARG A 15 1.60 17.96 1.81
C ARG A 15 2.08 17.55 3.20
N ALA A 16 2.22 18.54 4.09
CA ALA A 16 2.57 18.31 5.49
C ALA A 16 1.48 17.57 6.27
N VAL A 17 0.21 17.77 5.91
CA VAL A 17 -0.94 17.07 6.48
C VAL A 17 -1.53 16.14 5.42
N PRO A 18 -1.59 14.82 5.67
CA PRO A 18 -2.09 13.83 4.71
C PRO A 18 -3.63 13.78 4.71
N LEU A 19 -4.26 14.92 4.47
CA LEU A 19 -5.71 15.03 4.27
C LEU A 19 -6.00 15.17 2.78
N PHE A 20 -6.80 14.24 2.25
CA PHE A 20 -7.16 14.23 0.85
C PHE A 20 -8.67 14.14 0.60
N TYR A 21 -9.12 14.74 -0.51
CA TYR A 21 -10.49 14.73 -1.03
C TYR A 21 -10.57 13.89 -2.32
N SER A 22 -11.73 13.28 -2.57
CA SER A 22 -11.93 12.54 -3.81
C SER A 22 -11.78 13.45 -5.04
N GLY A 23 -11.19 12.92 -6.12
CA GLY A 23 -10.96 13.65 -7.36
C GLY A 23 -9.70 14.53 -7.40
N GLU A 24 -8.94 14.66 -6.31
CA GLU A 24 -7.62 15.31 -6.34
C GLU A 24 -6.48 14.31 -6.54
N SER A 25 -5.24 14.77 -6.70
CA SER A 25 -4.06 13.89 -6.77
C SER A 25 -3.33 13.78 -5.43
N VAL A 26 -2.83 12.57 -5.16
CA VAL A 26 -1.82 12.31 -4.13
C VAL A 26 -0.44 12.34 -4.80
N SER A 27 0.39 13.29 -4.38
CA SER A 27 1.70 13.53 -4.99
C SER A 27 2.82 13.50 -3.94
N GLY A 28 4.01 13.10 -4.37
CA GLY A 28 5.16 12.97 -3.48
C GLY A 28 6.40 12.39 -4.14
N SER A 29 7.28 11.83 -3.31
CA SER A 29 8.48 11.13 -3.74
C SER A 29 8.66 9.80 -3.01
N VAL A 30 9.13 8.79 -3.74
CA VAL A 30 9.68 7.55 -3.18
C VAL A 30 11.20 7.72 -3.15
N ASN A 31 11.80 7.57 -1.99
CA ASN A 31 13.24 7.70 -1.78
C ASN A 31 13.80 6.37 -1.31
N VAL A 32 14.84 5.89 -1.99
CA VAL A 32 15.52 4.63 -1.69
C VAL A 32 16.99 4.90 -1.44
N ASN A 33 17.49 4.49 -0.28
CA ASN A 33 18.91 4.56 0.07
C ASN A 33 19.46 3.14 0.18
N ILE A 34 20.29 2.74 -0.77
CA ILE A 34 20.96 1.44 -0.80
C ILE A 34 22.32 1.62 -0.15
N THR A 35 22.50 1.07 1.06
CA THR A 35 23.73 1.27 1.83
C THR A 35 24.84 0.33 1.39
N GLU A 36 24.50 -0.88 0.95
CA GLU A 36 25.46 -1.91 0.56
C GLU A 36 24.95 -2.78 -0.61
N GLY A 37 25.86 -3.13 -1.53
CA GLY A 37 25.59 -4.02 -2.65
C GLY A 37 24.88 -3.37 -3.83
N HIS A 38 24.05 -4.15 -4.53
CA HIS A 38 23.20 -3.69 -5.62
C HIS A 38 21.86 -4.45 -5.58
N ILE A 39 20.81 -3.84 -6.11
CA ILE A 39 19.48 -4.42 -6.21
C ILE A 39 19.11 -4.52 -7.69
N LYS A 40 18.64 -5.69 -8.10
CA LYS A 40 18.04 -5.91 -9.42
C LYS A 40 16.54 -6.06 -9.29
N VAL A 41 15.79 -5.30 -10.08
CA VAL A 41 14.32 -5.33 -10.07
C VAL A 41 13.75 -5.22 -11.48
N ASP A 42 12.57 -5.79 -11.70
CA ASP A 42 11.85 -5.66 -12.96
C ASP A 42 11.24 -4.27 -13.15
N GLU A 43 10.88 -3.60 -12.05
CA GLU A 43 10.17 -2.32 -12.09
C GLU A 43 10.25 -1.63 -10.71
N VAL A 44 10.23 -0.30 -10.72
CA VAL A 44 9.93 0.50 -9.53
C VAL A 44 8.54 1.09 -9.70
N PHE A 45 7.64 0.80 -8.76
CA PHE A 45 6.27 1.31 -8.79
C PHE A 45 5.78 1.64 -7.38
N ILE A 46 4.75 2.47 -7.32
CA ILE A 46 3.99 2.76 -6.10
C ILE A 46 2.53 2.35 -6.31
N VAL A 47 1.89 1.88 -5.26
CA VAL A 47 0.46 1.52 -5.26
C VAL A 47 -0.25 2.27 -4.15
N LEU A 48 -1.38 2.88 -4.48
CA LEU A 48 -2.33 3.43 -3.52
C LEU A 48 -3.54 2.50 -3.45
N ASN A 49 -3.89 2.02 -2.25
CA ASN A 49 -4.97 1.05 -2.06
C ASN A 49 -6.00 1.59 -1.08
N GLY A 50 -7.27 1.59 -1.48
CA GLY A 50 -8.40 1.79 -0.58
C GLY A 50 -8.97 0.44 -0.12
N GLU A 51 -9.07 0.23 1.18
CA GLU A 51 -9.57 -1.00 1.79
C GLU A 51 -10.70 -0.76 2.79
N ALA A 52 -11.74 -1.59 2.73
CA ALA A 52 -12.83 -1.62 3.69
C ALA A 52 -12.77 -2.89 4.55
N GLY A 53 -12.80 -2.72 5.86
CA GLY A 53 -12.90 -3.80 6.83
C GLY A 53 -14.29 -3.85 7.46
N TYR A 54 -14.88 -5.04 7.58
CA TYR A 54 -16.19 -5.22 8.24
C TYR A 54 -16.25 -6.56 8.99
N THR A 55 -17.22 -6.71 9.88
CA THR A 55 -17.47 -7.96 10.61
C THR A 55 -18.81 -8.55 10.24
N THR A 56 -18.90 -9.87 10.28
CA THR A 56 -20.17 -10.60 10.17
C THR A 56 -20.34 -11.46 11.41
N THR A 57 -21.46 -11.33 12.10
CA THR A 57 -21.76 -12.12 13.28
C THR A 57 -22.79 -13.19 12.93
N ARG A 58 -22.49 -14.45 13.30
CA ARG A 58 -23.40 -15.59 13.10
C ARG A 58 -23.53 -16.40 14.39
N THR A 59 -24.72 -16.92 14.62
CA THR A 59 -24.96 -17.89 15.70
C THR A 59 -24.59 -19.28 15.18
N VAL A 60 -23.66 -19.93 15.86
CA VAL A 60 -23.21 -21.29 15.53
C VAL A 60 -23.76 -22.24 16.58
N GLN A 61 -24.49 -23.27 16.14
CA GLN A 61 -24.97 -24.33 17.00
C GLN A 61 -23.95 -25.48 17.00
N ASN A 62 -23.47 -25.83 18.19
CA ASN A 62 -22.56 -26.94 18.40
C ASN A 62 -23.33 -28.27 18.36
N THR A 63 -22.62 -29.38 18.16
CA THR A 63 -23.17 -30.73 18.15
C THR A 63 -23.86 -31.13 19.46
N ASN A 64 -23.52 -30.46 20.58
CA ASN A 64 -24.15 -30.64 21.88
C ASN A 64 -25.40 -29.75 22.10
N GLY A 65 -25.89 -29.06 21.06
CA GLY A 65 -27.05 -28.18 21.13
C GLY A 65 -26.79 -26.78 21.71
N SER A 66 -25.59 -26.51 22.25
CA SER A 66 -25.22 -25.17 22.72
C SER A 66 -25.01 -24.22 21.54
N THR A 67 -25.37 -22.94 21.72
CA THR A 67 -25.13 -21.90 20.72
C THR A 67 -24.04 -20.95 21.21
N HIS A 68 -23.12 -20.57 20.32
CA HIS A 68 -22.21 -19.46 20.57
C HIS A 68 -22.28 -18.45 19.43
N THR A 69 -21.91 -17.21 19.73
CA THR A 69 -21.79 -16.15 18.74
C THR A 69 -20.39 -16.18 18.17
N GLN A 70 -20.28 -16.36 16.85
CA GLN A 70 -19.03 -16.25 16.12
C GLN A 70 -19.01 -14.94 15.34
N THR A 71 -17.94 -14.17 15.49
CA THR A 71 -17.70 -12.95 14.70
C THR A 71 -16.54 -13.21 13.75
N ASP A 72 -16.83 -13.13 12.46
CA ASP A 72 -15.84 -13.23 11.39
C ASP A 72 -15.43 -11.81 10.95
N TYR A 73 -14.14 -11.63 10.64
CA TYR A 73 -13.56 -10.34 10.25
C TYR A 73 -13.14 -10.40 8.79
N HIS A 74 -13.55 -9.40 8.01
CA HIS A 74 -13.32 -9.35 6.56
C HIS A 74 -12.58 -8.08 6.20
N THR A 75 -11.78 -8.13 5.14
CA THR A 75 -11.17 -6.95 4.50
C THR A 75 -11.29 -7.11 3.00
N ARG A 76 -11.69 -6.04 2.31
CA ARG A 76 -11.87 -6.00 0.87
C ARG A 76 -11.23 -4.73 0.31
N CYS A 77 -10.33 -4.90 -0.66
CA CYS A 77 -9.85 -3.79 -1.49
C CYS A 77 -10.98 -3.32 -2.41
N PHE A 78 -11.25 -2.01 -2.42
CA PHE A 78 -12.27 -1.38 -3.28
C PHE A 78 -11.66 -0.37 -4.26
N PHE A 79 -10.41 0.03 -4.07
CA PHE A 79 -9.67 0.97 -4.91
C PHE A 79 -8.21 0.56 -4.95
N SER A 80 -7.61 0.51 -6.13
CA SER A 80 -6.18 0.23 -6.30
C SER A 80 -5.67 0.94 -7.54
N GLU A 81 -4.70 1.83 -7.37
CA GLU A 81 -4.04 2.52 -8.46
C GLU A 81 -2.54 2.27 -8.40
N LYS A 82 -1.99 1.75 -9.49
CA LYS A 82 -0.56 1.46 -9.63
C LYS A 82 0.08 2.51 -10.53
N LYS A 83 1.13 3.16 -10.05
CA LYS A 83 1.96 4.09 -10.83
C LYS A 83 3.37 3.53 -10.97
N VAL A 84 3.77 3.28 -12.22
CA VAL A 84 5.15 2.94 -12.58
C VAL A 84 6.01 4.20 -12.48
N LEU A 85 7.14 4.07 -11.79
CA LEU A 85 8.11 5.12 -11.50
C LEU A 85 9.41 4.92 -12.28
N ASP A 86 9.80 3.67 -12.48
CA ASP A 86 10.95 3.28 -13.29
C ASP A 86 10.73 1.90 -13.89
N SER A 87 11.21 1.68 -15.11
CA SER A 87 11.09 0.41 -15.82
C SER A 87 12.29 0.21 -16.76
N PRO A 88 12.74 -1.03 -17.00
CA PRO A 88 13.82 -1.30 -17.94
C PRO A 88 13.56 -0.69 -19.31
N GLY A 89 14.60 -0.11 -19.92
CA GLY A 89 14.54 0.30 -21.32
C GLY A 89 14.43 -0.89 -22.26
N LEU A 90 14.13 -0.65 -23.55
CA LEU A 90 13.85 -1.69 -24.56
C LEU A 90 14.92 -2.81 -24.64
N ASP A 91 16.18 -2.50 -24.35
CA ASP A 91 17.31 -3.44 -24.46
C ASP A 91 17.73 -4.06 -23.12
N LYS A 92 17.02 -3.79 -22.02
CA LYS A 92 17.33 -4.30 -20.69
C LYS A 92 16.19 -5.16 -20.16
N LYS A 93 16.53 -6.28 -19.51
CA LYS A 93 15.55 -7.14 -18.83
C LYS A 93 15.17 -6.63 -17.45
N GLU A 94 16.11 -6.01 -16.76
CA GLU A 94 15.98 -5.58 -15.37
C GLU A 94 16.66 -4.22 -15.17
N LEU A 95 16.22 -3.50 -14.14
CA LEU A 95 16.88 -2.34 -13.57
C LEU A 95 17.94 -2.83 -12.58
N GLU A 96 19.10 -2.17 -12.55
CA GLU A 96 20.16 -2.45 -11.58
C GLU A 96 20.54 -1.16 -10.87
N TYR A 97 20.37 -1.16 -9.54
CA TYR A 97 20.67 -0.04 -8.66
C TYR A 97 21.83 -0.41 -7.74
N HIS A 98 22.95 0.30 -7.86
CA HIS A 98 24.08 0.15 -6.95
C HIS A 98 23.87 0.92 -5.65
N SER A 99 24.79 0.78 -4.69
CA SER A 99 24.80 1.60 -3.48
C SER A 99 24.72 3.10 -3.82
N GLY A 100 23.81 3.80 -3.16
CA GLY A 100 23.47 5.19 -3.50
C GLY A 100 22.05 5.58 -3.08
N GLN A 101 21.71 6.82 -3.40
CA GLN A 101 20.40 7.40 -3.13
C GLN A 101 19.64 7.61 -4.44
N TYR A 102 18.42 7.11 -4.48
CA TYR A 102 17.52 7.20 -5.62
C TYR A 102 16.22 7.84 -5.17
N SER A 103 15.62 8.64 -6.06
CA SER A 103 14.37 9.35 -5.77
C SER A 103 13.51 9.39 -7.02
N TRP A 104 12.25 8.98 -6.89
CA TRP A 104 11.26 9.06 -7.96
C TRP A 104 10.05 9.86 -7.49
N ARG A 105 9.61 10.79 -8.33
CA ARG A 105 8.39 11.56 -8.10
C ARG A 105 7.17 10.75 -8.53
N PHE A 106 6.08 10.87 -7.79
CA PHE A 106 4.80 10.27 -8.16
C PHE A 106 3.66 11.29 -8.06
N ASP A 107 2.64 11.02 -8.86
CA ASP A 107 1.35 11.71 -8.85
C ASP A 107 0.27 10.67 -9.20
N ILE A 108 -0.66 10.43 -8.27
CA ILE A 108 -1.73 9.43 -8.39
C ILE A 108 -3.08 10.15 -8.26
N PRO A 109 -3.91 10.19 -9.31
CA PRO A 109 -5.24 10.78 -9.23
C PRO A 109 -6.17 9.89 -8.41
N LEU A 110 -6.92 10.50 -7.47
CA LEU A 110 -7.97 9.83 -6.71
C LEU A 110 -9.26 9.77 -7.51
N ALA A 111 -9.97 8.64 -7.42
CA ALA A 111 -11.30 8.53 -8.01
C ALA A 111 -12.28 9.56 -7.39
N PRO A 112 -13.27 10.08 -8.15
CA PRO A 112 -14.17 11.15 -7.67
C PRO A 112 -15.15 10.72 -6.57
N HIS A 113 -15.30 9.41 -6.32
CA HIS A 113 -16.30 8.84 -5.40
C HIS A 113 -15.69 7.88 -4.38
N LEU A 114 -14.54 8.24 -3.81
CA LEU A 114 -13.91 7.47 -2.74
C LEU A 114 -14.64 7.69 -1.40
N PRO A 115 -14.96 6.63 -0.63
CA PRO A 115 -15.50 6.79 0.71
C PRO A 115 -14.50 7.51 1.64
N PRO A 116 -14.94 8.26 2.66
CA PRO A 116 -14.02 8.82 3.63
C PRO A 116 -13.38 7.73 4.48
N THR A 117 -12.17 7.98 4.99
CA THR A 117 -11.58 7.17 6.06
C THR A 117 -12.53 7.15 7.26
N ILE A 118 -12.83 5.96 7.79
CA ILE A 118 -13.65 5.79 8.99
C ILE A 118 -12.92 4.92 10.00
N ASN A 119 -13.04 5.31 11.27
CA ASN A 119 -12.45 4.65 12.43
C ASN A 119 -10.91 4.52 12.38
N GLU A 120 -10.32 4.18 13.53
CA GLU A 120 -8.91 3.79 13.60
C GLU A 120 -8.70 2.41 12.96
N SER A 121 -7.49 2.13 12.46
CA SER A 121 -7.16 0.89 11.73
C SER A 121 -7.50 -0.42 12.46
N ASN A 122 -7.62 -0.39 13.79
CA ASN A 122 -7.95 -1.54 14.64
C ASN A 122 -9.45 -1.68 14.99
N LYS A 123 -10.31 -0.77 14.56
CA LYS A 123 -11.77 -0.80 14.84
C LYS A 123 -12.54 -1.15 13.58
N TYR A 124 -13.66 -1.86 13.73
CA TYR A 124 -14.56 -2.24 12.63
C TYR A 124 -15.93 -1.56 12.81
N PRO A 125 -16.61 -1.15 11.72
CA PRO A 125 -16.12 -1.15 10.32
C PRO A 125 -15.00 -0.12 10.12
N ARG A 126 -14.11 -0.34 9.16
CA ARG A 126 -13.06 0.63 8.78
C ARG A 126 -13.03 0.88 7.30
N VAL A 127 -12.57 2.06 6.92
CA VAL A 127 -12.17 2.44 5.56
C VAL A 127 -10.81 3.11 5.72
N ARG A 128 -9.81 2.66 4.96
CA ARG A 128 -8.44 3.21 4.97
C ARG A 128 -7.87 3.29 3.57
N TYR A 129 -6.84 4.12 3.42
CA TYR A 129 -6.10 4.39 2.18
C TYR A 129 -4.59 4.29 2.45
#